data_AF-A0A9N9KZ64-F1
#
_entry.id   AF-A0A9N9KZ64-F1
#
_cell.length_a   1.000
_cell.length_b   1.000
_cell.length_c   1.000
_cell.angle_alpha   90.00
_cell.angle_beta   90.00
_cell.angle_gamma   90.00
#
_symmetry.space_group_name_H-M   'P 1'
#
loop_
_entity.id
_entity.type
_entity.pdbx_description
1 polymer ?
#
loop_
_entity_poly.entity_id
_entity_poly.type
_entity_poly.pdbx_seq_one_letter_code
_entity_poly.pdbx_strand_id
1 'polypeptide(L)'
;MASSHTQQSVSSEDEDDMDLDRGPEERQSQTSVIRNRESLALILRDATDWLPHIKTLRETDVIILLTPVVTPISQDPNDLSDPFEPLGRSLAKRHAKIRQVPYTQRNGITSTHLGFIKRGQVIILCFALRPGQQIPLEFADITFAVSDNKPCIIVICCNPINENLAIPFPTVIQTAGYSPPALESTAALIFGEIPSRVERPLESDNADPNSPRLWPVEQWIETRDISSVLELWNQNINGRFSLDQATLASLLRRPGYAKHYVVRDMSSGVILGFCATYLAYVDKEGEKLIASLAVLLVRSTHRKLGIGLSLHSHAVSQLKRTRGVIRLQFGSTFPRLLYGPPLDIQFNEEWFRRRSWQLNKEIPGQGQIVYDLILDLAKWKNLSGSPSSPAFRICTQADMMKVIEMVEITSEKQGKMGWFDQYNALMNGPNVKDIIIAVENGDVVATALTYTGEGSPISSNLPWASRIGDDVGGVTCICISPSQDQDVLKGLLDACVKNLQAQGMRRMFLDGVSSGLDTLIDLGFEQWARYRDVWKDT
;
A
#
# COMPACT_ATOMS: atom_id res chain seq x y z
N MET A 1 -80.26 -34.90 -34.34
CA MET A 1 -80.50 -33.76 -33.43
C MET A 1 -79.42 -32.74 -33.78
N ALA A 2 -79.56 -31.96 -34.85
CA ALA A 2 -80.52 -30.86 -35.05
C ALA A 2 -80.40 -29.87 -33.88
N SER A 3 -80.15 -28.57 -34.03
CA SER A 3 -79.88 -27.63 -35.13
C SER A 3 -79.30 -26.39 -34.41
N SER A 4 -78.68 -25.37 -34.99
CA SER A 4 -79.12 -24.48 -36.08
C SER A 4 -77.97 -23.47 -36.27
N HIS A 5 -77.29 -23.45 -37.41
CA HIS A 5 -77.61 -22.71 -38.65
C HIS A 5 -76.96 -21.31 -38.70
N THR A 6 -75.93 -21.11 -39.53
CA THR A 6 -75.91 -20.57 -40.93
C THR A 6 -75.98 -19.02 -40.92
N GLN A 7 -75.29 -18.20 -41.72
CA GLN A 7 -74.75 -18.20 -43.09
C GLN A 7 -73.49 -17.30 -43.10
N GLN A 8 -72.40 -17.51 -43.86
CA GLN A 8 -72.18 -17.61 -45.31
C GLN A 8 -72.45 -16.35 -46.16
N SER A 9 -71.55 -16.16 -47.14
CA SER A 9 -71.54 -15.27 -48.32
C SER A 9 -70.88 -13.89 -48.13
N VAL A 10 -69.82 -13.45 -48.83
CA VAL A 10 -69.21 -13.63 -50.20
C VAL A 10 -69.23 -12.27 -50.93
N SER A 11 -68.07 -11.88 -51.50
CA SER A 11 -67.81 -10.88 -52.57
C SER A 11 -68.21 -9.41 -52.26
N SER A 12 -67.58 -8.35 -52.77
CA SER A 12 -66.75 -8.03 -53.95
C SER A 12 -66.07 -6.67 -53.61
N GLU A 13 -64.78 -6.46 -53.88
CA GLU A 13 -64.22 -5.87 -55.11
C GLU A 13 -64.88 -4.54 -55.56
N ASP A 14 -63.98 -3.54 -55.66
CA ASP A 14 -63.97 -2.35 -56.53
C ASP A 14 -64.86 -1.16 -56.11
N GLU A 15 -64.51 0.12 -56.26
CA GLU A 15 -63.32 0.92 -56.58
C GLU A 15 -63.76 2.40 -56.37
N ASP A 16 -62.80 3.32 -56.33
CA ASP A 16 -62.91 4.76 -56.65
C ASP A 16 -63.26 5.82 -55.59
N ASP A 17 -62.18 6.48 -55.17
CA ASP A 17 -61.87 7.91 -55.33
C ASP A 17 -62.81 8.99 -54.75
N MET A 18 -62.26 9.80 -53.82
CA MET A 18 -62.01 11.25 -54.00
C MET A 18 -61.63 11.91 -52.65
N ASP A 19 -60.52 12.65 -52.70
CA ASP A 19 -59.87 13.45 -51.64
C ASP A 19 -60.77 14.44 -50.90
N LEU A 20 -60.39 14.78 -49.64
CA LEU A 20 -60.08 16.16 -49.19
C LEU A 20 -59.69 16.24 -47.68
N ASP A 21 -58.48 16.77 -47.46
CA ASP A 21 -57.91 17.46 -46.28
C ASP A 21 -57.75 16.76 -44.91
N ARG A 22 -56.47 16.56 -44.50
CA ARG A 22 -55.86 17.13 -43.27
C ARG A 22 -54.41 16.66 -43.02
N GLY A 23 -53.47 17.61 -43.01
CA GLY A 23 -52.33 17.78 -42.06
C GLY A 23 -51.24 16.69 -41.88
N PRO A 24 -49.96 17.04 -41.64
CA PRO A 24 -48.84 16.11 -41.82
C PRO A 24 -48.38 15.48 -40.49
N GLU A 25 -48.69 14.21 -40.27
CA GLU A 25 -47.93 13.35 -39.35
C GLU A 25 -47.75 11.96 -39.97
N GLU A 26 -46.60 11.34 -39.72
CA GLU A 26 -46.27 9.94 -40.04
C GLU A 26 -45.85 9.57 -41.48
N ARG A 27 -44.61 9.93 -41.83
CA ARG A 27 -43.76 9.09 -42.72
C ARG A 27 -42.36 8.94 -42.13
N GLN A 28 -42.19 8.01 -41.21
CA GLN A 28 -40.87 7.43 -40.87
C GLN A 28 -41.01 6.14 -40.04
N SER A 29 -41.68 5.12 -40.59
CA SER A 29 -41.74 3.80 -39.94
C SER A 29 -41.63 2.69 -40.96
N GLN A 30 -40.48 2.59 -41.66
CA GLN A 30 -40.17 1.40 -42.45
C GLN A 30 -38.66 1.20 -42.72
N THR A 31 -37.81 1.41 -41.71
CA THR A 31 -36.43 0.89 -41.71
C THR A 31 -35.88 0.81 -40.27
N SER A 32 -36.45 -0.06 -39.45
CA SER A 32 -35.82 -0.45 -38.17
C SER A 32 -36.31 -1.82 -37.70
N VAL A 33 -36.08 -2.85 -38.51
CA VAL A 33 -36.13 -4.25 -38.06
C VAL A 33 -34.80 -4.90 -38.39
N ILE A 34 -33.74 -4.46 -37.71
CA ILE A 34 -32.58 -5.30 -37.44
C ILE A 34 -32.59 -5.54 -35.93
N ARG A 35 -32.91 -6.78 -35.57
CA ARG A 35 -33.17 -7.29 -34.23
C ARG A 35 -31.98 -7.04 -33.28
N ASN A 36 -32.23 -6.39 -32.14
CA ASN A 36 -31.38 -6.45 -30.95
C ASN A 36 -31.26 -7.90 -30.47
N ARG A 37 -30.09 -8.54 -30.64
CA ARG A 37 -29.69 -9.67 -29.79
C ARG A 37 -29.14 -9.05 -28.50
N GLU A 38 -29.80 -9.26 -27.37
CA GLU A 38 -29.26 -8.88 -26.06
C GLU A 38 -27.92 -9.60 -25.83
N SER A 39 -26.85 -8.86 -25.57
CA SER A 39 -25.54 -9.46 -25.28
C SER A 39 -25.57 -10.14 -23.91
N LEU A 40 -25.26 -11.43 -23.84
CA LEU A 40 -25.29 -12.20 -22.59
C LEU A 40 -24.08 -11.94 -21.68
N ALA A 41 -23.02 -11.32 -22.20
CA ALA A 41 -21.84 -10.92 -21.46
C ALA A 41 -21.29 -9.59 -22.01
N LEU A 42 -20.68 -8.78 -21.16
CA LEU A 42 -20.17 -7.45 -21.49
C LEU A 42 -18.86 -7.18 -20.74
N ILE A 43 -17.85 -6.67 -21.44
CA ILE A 43 -16.64 -6.14 -20.81
C ILE A 43 -16.96 -4.72 -20.32
N LEU A 44 -17.02 -4.52 -19.01
CA LEU A 44 -17.19 -3.18 -18.45
C LEU A 44 -15.88 -2.38 -18.51
N ARG A 45 -14.75 -3.07 -18.34
CA ARG A 45 -13.43 -2.45 -18.26
C ARG A 45 -12.35 -3.49 -18.51
N ASP A 46 -11.29 -3.11 -19.21
CA ASP A 46 -10.00 -3.82 -19.24
C ASP A 46 -8.83 -2.81 -19.26
N ALA A 47 -8.66 -2.09 -18.15
CA ALA A 47 -7.73 -0.95 -18.08
C ALA A 47 -6.25 -1.34 -18.17
N THR A 48 -5.93 -2.61 -17.97
CA THR A 48 -4.57 -3.16 -17.95
C THR A 48 -4.26 -4.03 -19.17
N ASP A 49 -5.19 -4.11 -20.13
CA ASP A 49 -5.06 -4.94 -21.34
C ASP A 49 -4.75 -6.41 -21.02
N TRP A 50 -5.44 -6.97 -20.02
CA TRP A 50 -5.21 -8.33 -19.55
C TRP A 50 -5.94 -9.38 -20.38
N LEU A 51 -7.05 -9.04 -21.03
CA LEU A 51 -7.79 -10.00 -21.85
C LEU A 51 -6.99 -10.44 -23.08
N PRO A 52 -6.26 -9.56 -23.80
CA PRO A 52 -5.35 -10.01 -24.86
C PRO A 52 -4.22 -10.89 -24.35
N HIS A 53 -3.72 -10.66 -23.12
CA HIS A 53 -2.65 -11.47 -22.53
C HIS A 53 -3.05 -12.94 -22.34
N ILE A 54 -4.33 -13.23 -22.10
CA ILE A 54 -4.84 -14.61 -21.96
C ILE A 54 -4.59 -15.43 -23.24
N LYS A 55 -4.64 -14.78 -24.41
CA LYS A 55 -4.36 -15.44 -25.70
C LYS A 55 -2.90 -15.86 -25.85
N THR A 56 -2.01 -15.28 -25.05
CA THR A 56 -0.56 -15.54 -25.09
C THR A 56 -0.09 -16.53 -24.02
N LEU A 57 -1.02 -17.11 -23.25
CA LEU A 57 -0.69 -18.10 -22.23
C LEU A 57 -0.06 -19.35 -22.84
N ARG A 58 0.95 -19.89 -22.16
CA ARG A 58 1.54 -21.18 -22.51
C ARG A 58 0.61 -22.28 -22.06
N GLU A 59 0.61 -23.41 -22.76
CA GLU A 59 -0.21 -24.59 -22.40
C GLU A 59 0.00 -25.09 -20.96
N THR A 60 1.17 -24.81 -20.38
CA THR A 60 1.53 -25.16 -19.00
C THR A 60 1.00 -24.19 -17.95
N ASP A 61 0.65 -22.96 -18.34
CA ASP A 61 0.19 -21.93 -17.42
C ASP A 61 -1.18 -22.32 -16.86
N VAL A 62 -1.46 -22.03 -15.59
CA VAL A 62 -2.70 -22.45 -14.92
C VAL A 62 -3.62 -21.25 -14.74
N ILE A 63 -4.87 -21.39 -15.20
CA ILE A 63 -5.93 -20.41 -14.91
C ILE A 63 -6.70 -20.90 -13.68
N ILE A 64 -6.73 -20.07 -12.64
CA ILE A 64 -7.48 -20.33 -11.41
C ILE A 64 -8.85 -19.67 -11.54
N LEU A 65 -9.90 -20.48 -11.54
CA LEU A 65 -11.28 -20.04 -11.61
C LEU A 65 -11.91 -20.14 -10.22
N LEU A 66 -12.12 -19.01 -9.56
CA LEU A 66 -12.75 -18.92 -8.24
C LEU A 66 -14.25 -18.67 -8.41
N THR A 67 -15.09 -19.61 -8.01
CA THR A 67 -16.55 -19.54 -8.23
C THR A 67 -17.33 -19.59 -6.92
N PRO A 68 -18.42 -18.82 -6.78
CA PRO A 68 -19.22 -18.87 -5.58
C PRO A 68 -20.10 -20.12 -5.57
N VAL A 69 -20.25 -20.75 -4.41
CA VAL A 69 -21.27 -21.79 -4.19
C VAL A 69 -22.64 -21.12 -4.11
N VAL A 70 -23.47 -21.36 -5.13
CA VAL A 70 -24.83 -20.80 -5.25
C VAL A 70 -25.84 -21.87 -5.62
N THR A 71 -27.11 -21.55 -5.45
CA THR A 71 -28.22 -22.42 -5.85
C THR A 71 -28.36 -22.46 -7.38
N PRO A 72 -28.59 -23.63 -7.99
CA PRO A 72 -28.91 -23.76 -9.41
C PRO A 72 -30.10 -22.90 -9.84
N ILE A 73 -30.11 -22.51 -11.11
CA ILE A 73 -31.21 -21.73 -11.73
C ILE A 73 -32.41 -22.64 -12.03
N SER A 74 -32.19 -23.96 -12.14
CA SER A 74 -33.24 -24.94 -12.41
C SER A 74 -34.37 -24.86 -11.39
N GLN A 75 -35.61 -25.02 -11.87
CA GLN A 75 -36.78 -25.15 -11.00
C GLN A 75 -36.94 -26.58 -10.46
N ASP A 76 -36.06 -27.51 -10.85
CA ASP A 76 -36.02 -28.86 -10.29
C ASP A 76 -35.36 -28.83 -8.89
N PRO A 77 -36.11 -29.14 -7.81
CA PRO A 77 -35.57 -29.17 -6.46
C PRO A 77 -34.50 -30.26 -6.25
N ASN A 78 -34.32 -31.20 -7.18
CA ASN A 78 -33.28 -32.24 -7.12
C ASN A 78 -32.04 -31.91 -7.96
N ASP A 79 -31.96 -30.72 -8.57
CA ASP A 79 -30.76 -30.30 -9.28
C ASP A 79 -29.63 -29.97 -8.29
N LEU A 80 -28.62 -30.83 -8.26
CA LEU A 80 -27.41 -30.70 -7.44
C LEU A 80 -26.19 -30.29 -8.27
N SER A 81 -26.39 -29.85 -9.52
CA SER A 81 -25.29 -29.44 -10.39
C SER A 81 -24.58 -28.19 -9.88
N ASP A 82 -23.28 -28.07 -10.14
CA ASP A 82 -22.55 -26.84 -9.88
C ASP A 82 -22.93 -25.80 -10.95
N PRO A 83 -23.57 -24.67 -10.59
CA PRO A 83 -24.04 -23.70 -11.57
C PRO A 83 -22.93 -23.04 -12.39
N PHE A 84 -21.68 -23.10 -11.93
CA PHE A 84 -20.52 -22.56 -12.64
C PHE A 84 -19.73 -23.61 -13.43
N GLU A 85 -20.12 -24.88 -13.37
CA GLU A 85 -19.54 -25.96 -14.17
C GLU A 85 -19.54 -25.66 -15.68
N PRO A 86 -20.59 -25.06 -16.28
CA PRO A 86 -20.57 -24.64 -17.68
C PRO A 86 -19.46 -23.64 -18.00
N LEU A 87 -19.15 -22.70 -17.10
CA LEU A 87 -18.06 -21.74 -17.27
C LEU A 87 -16.71 -22.45 -17.27
N GLY A 88 -16.47 -23.30 -16.26
CA GLY A 88 -15.25 -24.10 -16.15
C GLY A 88 -15.01 -24.97 -17.37
N ARG A 89 -16.06 -25.67 -17.83
CA ARG A 89 -16.03 -26.51 -19.04
C ARG A 89 -15.76 -25.69 -20.30
N SER A 90 -16.38 -24.52 -20.44
CA SER A 90 -16.19 -23.65 -21.62
C SER A 90 -14.77 -23.06 -21.66
N LEU A 91 -14.20 -22.67 -20.52
CA LEU A 91 -12.80 -22.24 -20.43
C LEU A 91 -11.84 -23.40 -20.74
N ALA A 92 -12.14 -24.61 -20.28
CA ALA A 92 -11.31 -25.80 -20.51
C ALA A 92 -11.23 -26.21 -21.99
N LYS A 93 -12.23 -25.85 -22.81
CA LYS A 93 -12.17 -26.02 -24.27
C LYS A 93 -11.11 -25.13 -24.94
N ARG A 94 -10.74 -24.02 -24.29
CA ARG A 94 -9.82 -23.00 -24.82
C ARG A 94 -8.44 -23.06 -24.20
N HIS A 95 -8.35 -23.56 -22.97
CA HIS A 95 -7.10 -23.71 -22.25
C HIS A 95 -7.09 -24.97 -21.40
N ALA A 96 -6.11 -25.85 -21.58
CA ALA A 96 -6.11 -27.19 -20.97
C ALA A 96 -5.95 -27.20 -19.45
N LYS A 97 -5.40 -26.13 -18.85
CA LYS A 97 -5.07 -26.04 -17.43
C LYS A 97 -5.98 -25.06 -16.69
N ILE A 98 -7.26 -25.40 -16.61
CA ILE A 98 -8.22 -24.70 -15.74
C ILE A 98 -8.32 -25.42 -14.39
N ARG A 99 -8.22 -24.66 -13.29
CA ARG A 99 -8.51 -25.16 -11.95
C ARG A 99 -9.65 -24.36 -11.34
N GLN A 100 -10.84 -24.94 -11.33
CA GLN A 100 -11.99 -24.38 -10.62
C GLN A 100 -11.88 -24.66 -9.12
N VAL A 101 -12.07 -23.64 -8.29
CA VAL A 101 -12.01 -23.71 -6.83
C VAL A 101 -13.21 -22.94 -6.27
N PRO A 102 -14.21 -23.65 -5.69
CA PRO A 102 -15.40 -23.01 -5.18
C PRO A 102 -15.16 -22.34 -3.82
N TYR A 103 -15.80 -21.19 -3.59
CA TYR A 103 -15.80 -20.49 -2.30
C TYR A 103 -17.23 -20.23 -1.82
N THR A 104 -17.44 -20.15 -0.50
CA THR A 104 -18.77 -19.86 0.07
C THR A 104 -18.85 -18.40 0.51
N GLN A 105 -20.05 -17.81 0.50
CA GLN A 105 -20.24 -16.45 0.99
C GLN A 105 -19.84 -16.28 2.46
N ARG A 106 -20.02 -17.33 3.28
CA ARG A 106 -19.68 -17.31 4.72
C ARG A 106 -18.17 -17.29 4.98
N ASN A 107 -17.40 -18.03 4.19
CA ASN A 107 -15.96 -18.21 4.45
C ASN A 107 -15.07 -17.40 3.49
N GLY A 108 -15.64 -16.89 2.39
CA GLY A 108 -14.93 -16.08 1.40
C GLY A 108 -13.65 -16.74 0.88
N ILE A 109 -12.62 -15.92 0.68
CA ILE A 109 -11.30 -16.36 0.23
C ILE A 109 -10.45 -16.82 1.42
N THR A 110 -10.37 -18.13 1.61
CA THR A 110 -9.58 -18.77 2.68
C THR A 110 -8.12 -19.03 2.29
N SER A 111 -7.28 -19.45 3.27
CA SER A 111 -5.87 -19.81 3.06
C SER A 111 -5.64 -20.85 1.94
N THR A 112 -6.55 -21.81 1.78
CA THR A 112 -6.52 -22.78 0.68
C THR A 112 -6.62 -22.10 -0.68
N HIS A 113 -7.52 -21.14 -0.84
CA HIS A 113 -7.66 -20.35 -2.07
C HIS A 113 -6.40 -19.53 -2.35
N LEU A 114 -5.80 -18.93 -1.32
CA LEU A 114 -4.53 -18.20 -1.46
C LEU A 114 -3.42 -19.09 -2.04
N GLY A 115 -3.35 -20.34 -1.61
CA GLY A 115 -2.41 -21.33 -2.15
C GLY A 115 -2.62 -21.59 -3.65
N PHE A 116 -3.86 -21.58 -4.14
CA PHE A 116 -4.15 -21.71 -5.58
C PHE A 116 -3.83 -20.43 -6.34
N ILE A 117 -4.25 -19.26 -5.85
CA ILE A 117 -3.97 -17.94 -6.44
C ILE A 117 -2.46 -17.72 -6.64
N LYS A 118 -1.66 -18.05 -5.63
CA LYS A 118 -0.19 -17.92 -5.70
C LYS A 118 0.44 -18.79 -6.80
N ARG A 119 -0.15 -19.95 -7.11
CA ARG A 119 0.35 -20.90 -8.11
C ARG A 119 -0.17 -20.65 -9.52
N GLY A 120 -1.35 -20.03 -9.65
CA GLY A 120 -1.94 -19.66 -10.94
C GLY A 120 -1.17 -18.57 -11.66
N GLN A 121 -1.35 -18.47 -12.97
CA GLN A 121 -0.82 -17.41 -13.84
C GLN A 121 -1.91 -16.39 -14.21
N VAL A 122 -3.16 -16.82 -14.26
CA VAL A 122 -4.34 -15.94 -14.41
C VAL A 122 -5.38 -16.34 -13.38
N ILE A 123 -6.04 -15.34 -12.80
CA ILE A 123 -7.09 -15.52 -11.81
C ILE A 123 -8.38 -14.96 -12.38
N ILE A 124 -9.43 -15.77 -12.40
CA ILE A 124 -10.81 -15.36 -12.72
C ILE A 124 -11.62 -15.52 -11.45
N LEU A 125 -12.14 -14.41 -10.90
CA LEU A 125 -12.99 -14.42 -9.72
C LEU A 125 -14.42 -14.08 -10.13
N CYS A 126 -15.33 -15.03 -9.94
CA CYS A 126 -16.74 -14.86 -10.23
C CYS A 126 -17.51 -14.41 -8.99
N PHE A 127 -18.45 -13.49 -9.16
CA PHE A 127 -19.49 -13.16 -8.18
C PHE A 127 -20.85 -13.51 -8.76
N ALA A 128 -21.76 -14.00 -7.93
CA ALA A 128 -23.17 -14.19 -8.27
C ALA A 128 -24.01 -13.34 -7.31
N LEU A 129 -24.68 -12.32 -7.84
CA LEU A 129 -25.40 -11.33 -7.06
C LEU A 129 -26.91 -11.54 -7.17
N ARG A 130 -27.60 -11.47 -6.04
CA ARG A 130 -29.06 -11.32 -6.03
C ARG A 130 -29.44 -9.84 -6.21
N PRO A 131 -30.65 -9.53 -6.72
CA PRO A 131 -31.12 -8.15 -6.79
C PRO A 131 -31.01 -7.44 -5.42
N GLY A 132 -30.41 -6.25 -5.41
CA GLY A 132 -30.18 -5.46 -4.20
C GLY A 132 -29.00 -5.90 -3.31
N GLN A 133 -28.29 -6.98 -3.66
CA GLN A 133 -27.12 -7.43 -2.93
C GLN A 133 -25.87 -6.64 -3.34
N GLN A 134 -25.11 -6.15 -2.36
CA GLN A 134 -23.82 -5.50 -2.62
C GLN A 134 -22.74 -6.53 -2.99
N ILE A 135 -21.82 -6.12 -3.86
CA ILE A 135 -20.64 -6.92 -4.20
C ILE A 135 -19.73 -6.99 -2.97
N PRO A 136 -19.31 -8.17 -2.52
CA PRO A 136 -18.34 -8.30 -1.43
C PRO A 136 -16.93 -7.94 -1.94
N LEU A 137 -16.66 -6.64 -2.07
CA LEU A 137 -15.41 -6.08 -2.61
C LEU A 137 -14.17 -6.58 -1.85
N GLU A 138 -14.32 -6.88 -0.56
CA GLU A 138 -13.26 -7.47 0.27
C GLU A 138 -12.65 -8.76 -0.32
N PHE A 139 -13.43 -9.61 -0.99
CA PHE A 139 -12.93 -10.84 -1.59
C PHE A 139 -12.08 -10.56 -2.84
N ALA A 140 -12.49 -9.56 -3.62
CA ALA A 140 -11.73 -9.11 -4.77
C ALA A 140 -10.47 -8.35 -4.33
N ASP A 141 -10.53 -7.54 -3.26
CA ASP A 141 -9.35 -6.90 -2.67
C ASP A 141 -8.31 -7.92 -2.18
N ILE A 142 -8.74 -8.97 -1.47
CA ILE A 142 -7.86 -10.06 -1.01
C ILE A 142 -7.26 -10.79 -2.22
N THR A 143 -8.10 -11.16 -3.20
CA THR A 143 -7.66 -11.89 -4.39
C THR A 143 -6.65 -11.08 -5.19
N PHE A 144 -6.92 -9.79 -5.39
CA PHE A 144 -6.05 -8.86 -6.11
C PHE A 144 -4.73 -8.61 -5.36
N ALA A 145 -4.77 -8.45 -4.04
CA ALA A 145 -3.57 -8.27 -3.23
C ALA A 145 -2.63 -9.49 -3.30
N VAL A 146 -3.20 -10.69 -3.45
CA VAL A 146 -2.46 -11.97 -3.45
C VAL A 146 -2.08 -12.41 -4.87
N SER A 147 -2.69 -11.83 -5.91
CA SER A 147 -2.37 -12.17 -7.31
C SER A 147 -1.01 -11.65 -7.78
N ASP A 148 -0.36 -10.75 -7.04
CA ASP A 148 1.05 -10.36 -7.26
C ASP A 148 1.33 -9.87 -8.71
N ASN A 149 0.53 -8.90 -9.17
CA ASN A 149 0.52 -8.32 -10.53
C ASN A 149 0.10 -9.27 -11.66
N LYS A 150 -0.30 -10.51 -11.36
CA LYS A 150 -0.87 -11.40 -12.37
C LYS A 150 -2.26 -10.93 -12.80
N PRO A 151 -2.67 -11.23 -14.04
CA PRO A 151 -4.03 -10.94 -14.52
C PRO A 151 -5.10 -11.47 -13.56
N CYS A 152 -5.93 -10.55 -13.08
CA CYS A 152 -7.03 -10.82 -12.16
C CYS A 152 -8.33 -10.25 -12.74
N ILE A 153 -9.17 -11.13 -13.29
CA ILE A 153 -10.39 -10.79 -14.02
C ILE A 153 -11.57 -11.01 -13.10
N ILE A 154 -12.36 -9.96 -12.89
CA ILE A 154 -13.58 -10.04 -12.08
C ILE A 154 -14.76 -10.30 -13.01
N VAL A 155 -15.49 -11.38 -12.78
CA VAL A 155 -16.71 -11.73 -13.51
C VAL A 155 -17.91 -11.55 -12.59
N ILE A 156 -18.90 -10.74 -12.98
CA ILE A 156 -20.07 -10.46 -12.15
C ILE A 156 -21.31 -10.98 -12.85
N CYS A 157 -21.93 -11.97 -12.22
CA CYS A 157 -23.18 -12.57 -12.66
C CYS A 157 -24.34 -11.80 -12.02
N CYS A 158 -24.99 -10.96 -12.82
CA CYS A 158 -26.13 -10.15 -12.40
C CYS A 158 -27.17 -10.08 -13.52
N ASN A 159 -28.43 -9.90 -13.16
CA ASN A 159 -29.52 -9.71 -14.12
C ASN A 159 -30.46 -8.60 -13.61
N PRO A 160 -30.64 -7.49 -14.34
CA PRO A 160 -30.03 -7.14 -15.64
C PRO A 160 -28.53 -6.77 -15.53
N ILE A 161 -27.83 -6.80 -16.66
CA ILE A 161 -26.49 -6.20 -16.81
C ILE A 161 -26.64 -4.69 -16.57
N ASN A 162 -25.73 -4.12 -15.78
CA ASN A 162 -25.71 -2.68 -15.47
C ASN A 162 -24.38 -2.10 -15.93
N GLU A 163 -24.40 -1.44 -17.08
CA GLU A 163 -23.24 -0.83 -17.74
C GLU A 163 -22.60 0.28 -16.89
N ASN A 164 -23.36 0.89 -15.97
CA ASN A 164 -22.92 1.98 -15.09
C ASN A 164 -22.41 1.50 -13.73
N LEU A 165 -22.19 0.20 -13.53
CA LEU A 165 -21.75 -0.35 -12.25
C LEU A 165 -20.28 -0.01 -11.98
N ALA A 166 -20.05 0.96 -11.08
CA ALA A 166 -18.72 1.41 -10.70
C ALA A 166 -18.00 0.37 -9.81
N ILE A 167 -17.09 -0.40 -10.40
CA ILE A 167 -16.31 -1.44 -9.72
C ILE A 167 -14.82 -1.10 -9.80
N PRO A 168 -14.12 -0.98 -8.66
CA PRO A 168 -12.75 -0.47 -8.61
C PRO A 168 -11.68 -1.51 -8.96
N PHE A 169 -11.91 -2.38 -9.95
CA PHE A 169 -10.93 -3.39 -10.43
C PHE A 169 -10.55 -3.17 -11.91
N PRO A 170 -9.33 -3.56 -12.35
CA PRO A 170 -8.83 -3.24 -13.69
C PRO A 170 -9.60 -3.88 -14.82
N THR A 171 -9.93 -5.16 -14.66
CA THR A 171 -10.59 -5.97 -15.69
C THR A 171 -11.86 -6.56 -15.11
N VAL A 172 -13.01 -6.12 -15.63
CA VAL A 172 -14.33 -6.48 -15.12
C VAL A 172 -15.23 -6.86 -16.29
N ILE A 173 -15.84 -8.04 -16.18
CA ILE A 173 -16.84 -8.56 -17.11
C ILE A 173 -18.16 -8.74 -16.35
N GLN A 174 -19.26 -8.28 -16.93
CA GLN A 174 -20.60 -8.64 -16.47
C GLN A 174 -21.17 -9.76 -17.35
N THR A 175 -21.94 -10.64 -16.73
CA THR A 175 -22.69 -11.72 -17.38
C THR A 175 -24.13 -11.69 -16.92
N ALA A 176 -25.06 -11.91 -17.86
CA ALA A 176 -26.51 -11.91 -17.64
C ALA A 176 -26.92 -13.12 -16.79
N GLY A 177 -26.73 -12.98 -15.47
CA GLY A 177 -26.78 -14.10 -14.54
C GLY A 177 -25.72 -15.16 -14.84
N TYR A 178 -25.97 -16.37 -14.35
CA TYR A 178 -25.06 -17.53 -14.46
C TYR A 178 -25.75 -18.70 -15.19
N SER A 179 -26.57 -18.40 -16.20
CA SER A 179 -27.12 -19.43 -17.08
C SER A 179 -26.03 -20.04 -17.96
N PRO A 180 -26.13 -21.31 -18.38
CA PRO A 180 -25.10 -21.94 -19.22
C PRO A 180 -24.75 -21.13 -20.48
N PRO A 181 -25.72 -20.58 -21.25
CA PRO A 181 -25.41 -19.76 -22.42
C PRO A 181 -24.67 -18.45 -22.07
N ALA A 182 -24.98 -17.83 -20.92
CA ALA A 182 -24.31 -16.61 -20.48
C ALA A 182 -22.87 -16.87 -20.02
N LEU A 183 -22.65 -17.97 -19.31
CA LEU A 183 -21.31 -18.42 -18.90
C LEU A 183 -20.45 -18.84 -20.09
N GLU A 184 -21.04 -19.52 -21.09
CA GLU A 184 -20.35 -19.87 -22.32
C GLU A 184 -19.95 -18.65 -23.14
N SER A 185 -20.85 -17.67 -23.25
CA SER A 185 -20.57 -16.37 -23.87
C SER A 185 -19.45 -15.63 -23.14
N THR A 186 -19.46 -15.65 -21.80
CA THR A 186 -18.41 -15.06 -20.97
C THR A 186 -17.04 -15.68 -21.24
N ALA A 187 -16.95 -17.01 -21.35
CA ALA A 187 -15.70 -17.67 -21.69
C ALA A 187 -15.20 -17.28 -23.10
N ALA A 188 -16.09 -17.21 -24.08
CA ALA A 188 -15.75 -16.77 -25.43
C ALA A 188 -15.27 -15.30 -25.47
N LEU A 189 -15.84 -14.45 -24.61
CA LEU A 189 -15.44 -13.05 -24.44
C LEU A 189 -14.05 -12.92 -23.78
N ILE A 190 -13.76 -13.71 -22.75
CA ILE A 190 -12.45 -13.75 -22.08
C ILE A 190 -11.32 -14.10 -23.06
N PHE A 191 -11.59 -15.02 -23.99
CA PHE A 191 -10.65 -15.41 -25.05
C PHE A 191 -10.81 -14.59 -26.33
N GLY A 192 -11.61 -13.53 -26.31
CA GLY A 192 -11.78 -12.58 -27.41
C GLY A 192 -12.22 -13.20 -28.74
N GLU A 193 -13.10 -14.21 -28.68
CA GLU A 193 -13.75 -14.86 -29.84
C GLU A 193 -15.03 -14.13 -30.25
N ILE A 194 -15.72 -13.53 -29.28
CA ILE A 194 -16.86 -12.66 -29.53
C ILE A 194 -16.32 -11.23 -29.62
N PRO A 195 -16.69 -10.46 -30.66
CA PRO A 195 -16.31 -9.06 -30.73
C PRO A 195 -16.81 -8.37 -29.48
N SER A 196 -15.88 -7.73 -28.78
CA SER A 196 -16.25 -6.87 -27.67
C SER A 196 -17.21 -5.82 -28.23
N ARG A 197 -18.43 -5.70 -27.67
CA ARG A 197 -19.23 -4.48 -27.80
C ARG A 197 -18.63 -3.37 -26.92
N VAL A 198 -17.31 -3.33 -26.85
CA VAL A 198 -16.60 -2.07 -26.80
C VAL A 198 -16.85 -1.48 -28.19
N GLU A 199 -17.91 -0.66 -28.29
CA GLU A 199 -17.64 0.64 -28.91
C GLU A 199 -16.33 1.04 -28.27
N ARG A 200 -15.24 0.99 -29.04
CA ARG A 200 -14.02 1.67 -28.62
C ARG A 200 -14.55 2.96 -28.05
N PRO A 201 -14.23 3.31 -26.80
CA PRO A 201 -14.16 4.71 -26.54
C PRO A 201 -13.28 5.21 -27.70
N LEU A 202 -13.88 5.88 -28.70
CA LEU A 202 -13.52 7.28 -28.94
C LEU A 202 -13.10 7.73 -27.57
N GLU A 203 -11.79 7.80 -27.35
CA GLU A 203 -11.15 8.12 -26.08
C GLU A 203 -12.19 8.77 -25.22
N SER A 204 -12.72 8.04 -24.23
CA SER A 204 -13.81 8.60 -23.46
C SER A 204 -13.19 9.73 -22.68
N ASP A 205 -13.19 10.91 -23.30
CA ASP A 205 -13.21 12.22 -22.67
C ASP A 205 -14.38 12.31 -21.67
N ASN A 206 -15.23 11.28 -21.60
CA ASN A 206 -16.32 11.08 -20.65
C ASN A 206 -16.10 9.95 -19.61
N ALA A 207 -14.98 9.21 -19.59
CA ALA A 207 -14.60 8.55 -18.35
C ALA A 207 -14.10 9.67 -17.45
N ASP A 208 -14.88 10.03 -16.41
CA ASP A 208 -14.48 11.10 -15.51
C ASP A 208 -13.01 10.85 -15.13
N PRO A 209 -12.07 11.72 -15.55
CA PRO A 209 -10.65 11.56 -15.24
C PRO A 209 -10.43 11.49 -13.73
N ASN A 210 -11.45 11.88 -12.94
CA ASN A 210 -11.48 11.78 -11.49
C ASN A 210 -11.96 10.44 -10.92
N SER A 211 -12.30 9.45 -11.74
CA SER A 211 -12.76 8.14 -11.25
C SER A 211 -11.59 7.27 -10.73
N PRO A 212 -11.73 6.60 -9.57
CA PRO A 212 -10.68 5.73 -9.05
C PRO A 212 -10.39 4.54 -9.97
N ARG A 213 -9.09 4.31 -10.25
CA ARG A 213 -8.58 3.17 -11.03
C ARG A 213 -7.28 2.63 -10.45
N LEU A 214 -6.84 1.46 -10.90
CA LEU A 214 -5.49 1.00 -10.59
C LEU A 214 -4.49 1.55 -11.59
N TRP A 215 -3.27 1.76 -11.10
CA TRP A 215 -2.21 2.42 -11.84
C TRP A 215 -1.00 1.49 -11.97
N PRO A 216 -0.32 1.48 -13.13
CA PRO A 216 0.96 0.80 -13.27
C PRO A 216 1.97 1.34 -12.26
N VAL A 217 2.60 0.43 -11.51
CA VAL A 217 3.65 0.77 -10.54
C VAL A 217 4.99 0.39 -11.14
N GLU A 218 5.88 1.37 -11.26
CA GLU A 218 7.26 1.19 -11.70
C GLU A 218 8.22 1.25 -10.53
N GLN A 219 9.39 0.63 -10.67
CA GLN A 219 10.50 0.87 -9.76
C GLN A 219 11.08 2.28 -10.01
N TRP A 220 11.36 2.98 -8.92
CA TRP A 220 12.03 4.28 -8.94
C TRP A 220 13.49 4.14 -9.39
N ILE A 221 13.95 5.10 -10.20
CA ILE A 221 15.32 5.17 -10.73
C ILE A 221 15.85 6.58 -10.45
N GLU A 222 16.90 6.68 -9.62
CA GLU A 222 17.44 7.96 -9.15
C GLU A 222 17.72 8.97 -10.26
N THR A 223 18.48 8.57 -11.29
CA THR A 223 18.91 9.45 -12.39
C THR A 223 17.74 10.03 -13.20
N ARG A 224 16.60 9.34 -13.20
CA ARG A 224 15.39 9.73 -13.92
C ARG A 224 14.40 10.49 -13.01
N ASP A 225 14.34 10.14 -11.73
CA ASP A 225 13.15 10.38 -10.91
C ASP A 225 13.37 11.35 -9.76
N ILE A 226 14.61 11.59 -9.35
CA ILE A 226 14.91 12.33 -8.11
C ILE A 226 14.28 13.73 -8.08
N SER A 227 14.36 14.48 -9.17
CA SER A 227 13.83 15.85 -9.23
C SER A 227 12.30 15.88 -9.14
N SER A 228 11.61 14.96 -9.83
CA SER A 228 10.15 14.85 -9.76
C SER A 228 9.66 14.33 -8.40
N VAL A 229 10.43 13.45 -7.75
CA VAL A 229 10.12 13.00 -6.39
C VAL A 229 10.34 14.13 -5.37
N LEU A 230 11.36 14.96 -5.54
CA LEU A 230 11.59 16.13 -4.70
C LEU A 230 10.46 17.16 -4.85
N GLU A 231 10.00 17.42 -6.07
CA GLU A 231 8.84 18.27 -6.34
C GLU A 231 7.59 17.73 -5.62
N LEU A 232 7.34 16.42 -5.76
CA LEU A 232 6.22 15.76 -5.10
C LEU A 232 6.33 15.79 -3.57
N TRP A 233 7.55 15.64 -3.03
CA TRP A 233 7.83 15.82 -1.61
C TRP A 233 7.41 17.21 -1.16
N ASN A 234 7.98 18.26 -1.75
CA ASN A 234 7.73 19.64 -1.35
C ASN A 234 6.26 20.07 -1.51
N GLN A 235 5.51 19.45 -2.42
CA GLN A 235 4.06 19.66 -2.56
C GLN A 235 3.23 19.05 -1.41
N ASN A 236 3.70 17.96 -0.81
CA ASN A 236 2.95 17.20 0.20
C ASN A 236 3.49 17.38 1.62
N ILE A 237 4.79 17.59 1.74
CA ILE A 237 5.57 17.70 2.97
C ILE A 237 6.40 18.98 2.81
N ASN A 238 6.10 20.00 3.59
CA ASN A 238 6.79 21.29 3.53
C ASN A 238 7.12 21.81 4.93
N GLY A 239 7.73 22.99 5.00
CA GLY A 239 8.14 23.62 6.25
C GLY A 239 9.35 22.90 6.85
N ARG A 240 9.23 22.42 8.09
CA ARG A 240 10.36 21.85 8.86
C ARG A 240 10.93 20.55 8.28
N PHE A 241 10.16 19.85 7.45
CA PHE A 241 10.58 18.62 6.77
C PHE A 241 11.04 18.84 5.34
N SER A 242 11.45 20.06 5.00
CA SER A 242 11.95 20.37 3.65
C SER A 242 13.33 19.77 3.42
N LEU A 243 13.50 19.11 2.28
CA LEU A 243 14.75 18.49 1.86
C LEU A 243 15.24 19.17 0.58
N ASP A 244 16.55 19.21 0.39
CA ASP A 244 17.15 19.49 -0.91
C ASP A 244 17.37 18.19 -1.70
N GLN A 245 17.70 18.33 -3.00
CA GLN A 245 17.87 17.19 -3.89
C GLN A 245 18.99 16.25 -3.45
N ALA A 246 20.10 16.78 -2.94
CA ALA A 246 21.27 15.99 -2.55
C ALA A 246 20.96 15.14 -1.31
N THR A 247 20.32 15.75 -0.31
CA THR A 247 19.91 15.10 0.92
C THR A 247 18.87 14.03 0.63
N LEU A 248 17.83 14.33 -0.16
CA LEU A 248 16.83 13.34 -0.54
C LEU A 248 17.45 12.17 -1.32
N ALA A 249 18.35 12.43 -2.28
CA ALA A 249 19.04 11.38 -3.01
C ALA A 249 19.85 10.48 -2.07
N SER A 250 20.60 11.07 -1.13
CA SER A 250 21.38 10.34 -0.13
C SER A 250 20.51 9.43 0.75
N LEU A 251 19.33 9.91 1.15
CA LEU A 251 18.38 9.12 1.96
C LEU A 251 17.79 7.95 1.17
N LEU A 252 17.40 8.17 -0.09
CA LEU A 252 16.79 7.15 -0.95
C LEU A 252 17.80 6.13 -1.49
N ARG A 253 19.07 6.52 -1.66
CA ARG A 253 20.11 5.66 -2.23
C ARG A 253 20.66 4.66 -1.19
N ARG A 254 19.93 3.57 -0.96
CA ARG A 254 20.34 2.46 -0.08
C ARG A 254 20.40 1.13 -0.84
N PRO A 255 21.48 0.85 -1.58
CA PRO A 255 21.59 -0.38 -2.37
C PRO A 255 21.45 -1.61 -1.47
N GLY A 256 20.61 -2.57 -1.88
CA GLY A 256 20.34 -3.80 -1.13
C GLY A 256 19.28 -3.69 -0.04
N TYR A 257 19.02 -2.48 0.47
CA TYR A 257 18.10 -2.23 1.59
C TYR A 257 16.87 -1.40 1.20
N ALA A 258 16.95 -0.62 0.13
CA ALA A 258 15.85 0.18 -0.38
C ALA A 258 15.30 -0.38 -1.70
N LYS A 259 13.98 -0.36 -1.82
CA LYS A 259 13.29 -0.50 -3.10
C LYS A 259 12.12 0.48 -3.15
N HIS A 260 12.17 1.43 -4.06
CA HIS A 260 11.19 2.51 -4.12
C HIS A 260 10.33 2.39 -5.38
N TYR A 261 9.13 2.95 -5.33
CA TYR A 261 8.13 2.78 -6.37
C TYR A 261 7.50 4.10 -6.76
N VAL A 262 7.13 4.23 -8.03
CA VAL A 262 6.49 5.41 -8.61
C VAL A 262 5.28 5.00 -9.44
N VAL A 263 4.33 5.92 -9.54
CA VAL A 263 3.24 5.88 -10.52
C VAL A 263 3.36 7.11 -11.39
N ARG A 264 3.22 6.94 -12.70
CA ARG A 264 3.30 8.02 -13.68
C ARG A 264 1.99 8.23 -14.41
N ASP A 265 1.84 9.44 -14.88
CA ASP A 265 0.91 9.72 -15.96
C ASP A 265 1.48 9.16 -17.27
N MET A 266 0.68 8.38 -17.99
CA MET A 266 1.13 7.69 -19.22
C MET A 266 1.37 8.66 -20.38
N SER A 267 0.69 9.82 -20.38
CA SER A 267 0.78 10.79 -21.48
C SER A 267 1.95 11.76 -21.32
N SER A 268 2.14 12.25 -20.10
CA SER A 268 3.14 13.27 -19.78
C SER A 268 4.42 12.71 -19.15
N GLY A 269 4.41 11.46 -18.67
CA GLY A 269 5.53 10.83 -17.96
C GLY A 269 5.76 11.38 -16.54
N VAL A 270 4.94 12.34 -16.12
CA VAL A 270 5.05 13.01 -14.82
C VAL A 270 4.76 12.03 -13.69
N ILE A 271 5.57 12.07 -12.63
CA ILE A 271 5.32 11.29 -11.42
C ILE A 271 4.09 11.84 -10.70
N LEU A 272 3.08 10.99 -10.56
CA LEU A 272 1.83 11.28 -9.84
C LEU A 272 1.83 10.72 -8.42
N GLY A 273 2.66 9.70 -8.15
CA GLY A 273 2.80 9.15 -6.80
C GLY A 273 4.15 8.49 -6.59
N PHE A 274 4.58 8.44 -5.34
CA PHE A 274 5.86 7.89 -4.91
C PHE A 274 5.70 7.13 -3.60
N CYS A 275 6.41 6.01 -3.47
CA CYS A 275 6.48 5.23 -2.25
C CYS A 275 7.93 4.82 -1.95
N ALA A 276 8.43 5.25 -0.80
CA ALA A 276 9.74 4.84 -0.28
C ALA A 276 9.58 3.64 0.66
N THR A 277 10.46 2.65 0.51
CA THR A 277 10.51 1.47 1.37
C THR A 277 11.95 1.08 1.72
N TYR A 278 12.14 0.54 2.92
CA TYR A 278 13.44 0.08 3.42
C TYR A 278 13.32 -1.28 4.12
N LEU A 279 14.45 -1.96 4.21
CA LEU A 279 14.71 -3.12 5.03
C LEU A 279 15.84 -2.78 6.01
N ALA A 280 15.71 -3.18 7.27
CA ALA A 280 16.74 -3.03 8.29
C ALA A 280 16.86 -4.33 9.11
N TYR A 281 18.08 -4.69 9.50
CA TYR A 281 18.30 -5.86 10.34
C TYR A 281 18.00 -5.54 11.80
N VAL A 282 17.53 -6.56 12.51
CA VAL A 282 17.18 -6.45 13.92
C VAL A 282 18.31 -6.98 14.81
N ASP A 283 19.03 -7.96 14.33
CA ASP A 283 20.01 -8.73 15.08
C ASP A 283 21.33 -8.91 14.31
N LYS A 284 22.36 -9.40 15.01
CA LYS A 284 23.68 -9.64 14.44
C LYS A 284 23.70 -10.79 13.45
N GLU A 285 22.78 -11.75 13.60
CA GLU A 285 22.68 -12.92 12.74
C GLU A 285 22.21 -12.54 11.34
N GLY A 286 21.51 -11.40 11.19
CA GLY A 286 21.02 -10.92 9.91
C GLY A 286 19.86 -11.76 9.36
N GLU A 287 19.13 -12.45 10.25
CA GLU A 287 18.01 -13.31 9.86
C GLU A 287 16.66 -12.58 9.98
N LYS A 288 16.56 -11.67 10.94
CA LYS A 288 15.33 -10.91 11.21
C LYS A 288 15.42 -9.50 10.61
N LEU A 289 14.36 -9.14 9.89
CA LEU A 289 14.23 -7.88 9.18
C LEU A 289 13.00 -7.10 9.62
N ILE A 290 13.14 -5.78 9.60
CA ILE A 290 12.03 -4.83 9.62
C ILE A 290 11.85 -4.28 8.23
N ALA A 291 10.62 -4.36 7.75
CA ALA A 291 10.18 -3.73 6.53
C ALA A 291 9.52 -2.39 6.85
N SER A 292 10.03 -1.30 6.30
CA SER A 292 9.49 0.04 6.44
C SER A 292 8.76 0.47 5.19
N LEU A 293 7.47 0.81 5.30
CA LEU A 293 6.78 1.68 4.36
C LEU A 293 7.05 3.12 4.81
N ALA A 294 8.19 3.67 4.40
CA ALA A 294 8.71 4.91 4.98
C ALA A 294 7.82 6.12 4.68
N VAL A 295 7.46 6.29 3.40
CA VAL A 295 6.67 7.42 2.91
C VAL A 295 5.80 6.97 1.75
N LEU A 296 4.57 7.50 1.66
CA LEU A 296 3.68 7.34 0.51
C LEU A 296 3.05 8.69 0.17
N LEU A 297 3.37 9.20 -1.03
CA LEU A 297 2.90 10.50 -1.52
C LEU A 297 2.09 10.32 -2.80
N VAL A 298 1.04 11.12 -2.93
CA VAL A 298 0.24 11.23 -4.15
C VAL A 298 0.02 12.71 -4.43
N ARG A 299 0.27 13.12 -5.67
CA ARG A 299 0.11 14.49 -6.14
C ARG A 299 -1.28 14.99 -5.79
N SER A 300 -1.37 16.18 -5.20
CA SER A 300 -2.61 16.70 -4.61
C SER A 300 -3.78 16.72 -5.59
N THR A 301 -3.50 17.07 -6.85
CA THR A 301 -4.46 17.12 -7.97
C THR A 301 -4.90 15.75 -8.48
N HIS A 302 -4.24 14.66 -8.07
CA HIS A 302 -4.49 13.29 -8.54
C HIS A 302 -4.82 12.33 -7.38
N ARG A 303 -5.22 12.86 -6.23
CA ARG A 303 -5.70 12.05 -5.10
C ARG A 303 -7.09 11.47 -5.41
N LYS A 304 -7.46 10.42 -4.68
CA LYS A 304 -8.70 9.65 -4.87
C LYS A 304 -8.81 8.91 -6.20
N LEU A 305 -7.80 8.96 -7.08
CA LEU A 305 -7.76 8.22 -8.34
C LEU A 305 -7.27 6.78 -8.22
N GLY A 306 -7.01 6.27 -7.00
CA GLY A 306 -6.49 4.92 -6.76
C GLY A 306 -4.97 4.76 -6.88
N ILE A 307 -4.23 5.84 -7.15
CA ILE A 307 -2.75 5.87 -7.18
C ILE A 307 -2.15 5.36 -5.86
N GLY A 308 -2.59 5.94 -4.73
CA GLY A 308 -2.09 5.54 -3.42
C GLY A 308 -2.37 4.09 -3.07
N LEU A 309 -3.50 3.54 -3.54
CA LEU A 309 -3.83 2.12 -3.36
C LEU A 309 -2.90 1.23 -4.17
N SER A 310 -2.64 1.61 -5.43
CA SER A 310 -1.75 0.86 -6.31
C SER A 310 -0.34 0.78 -5.74
N LEU A 311 0.22 1.92 -5.32
CA LEU A 311 1.54 2.00 -4.67
C LEU A 311 1.59 1.19 -3.37
N HIS A 312 0.61 1.38 -2.49
CA HIS A 312 0.59 0.71 -1.18
C HIS A 312 0.49 -0.80 -1.31
N SER A 313 -0.47 -1.30 -2.11
CA SER A 313 -0.66 -2.74 -2.30
C SER A 313 0.58 -3.39 -2.90
N HIS A 314 1.19 -2.75 -3.91
CA HIS A 314 2.42 -3.24 -4.53
C HIS A 314 3.57 -3.28 -3.51
N ALA A 315 3.84 -2.16 -2.84
CA ALA A 315 4.94 -2.05 -1.88
C ALA A 315 4.79 -3.06 -0.71
N VAL A 316 3.61 -3.13 -0.09
CA VAL A 316 3.37 -4.06 1.04
C VAL A 316 3.46 -5.52 0.60
N SER A 317 2.98 -5.86 -0.60
CA SER A 317 3.14 -7.22 -1.14
C SER A 317 4.61 -7.60 -1.29
N GLN A 318 5.43 -6.71 -1.88
CA GLN A 318 6.87 -6.93 -2.06
C GLN A 318 7.61 -7.08 -0.73
N LEU A 319 7.30 -6.21 0.24
CA LEU A 319 7.90 -6.29 1.58
C LEU A 319 7.56 -7.60 2.29
N LYS A 320 6.28 -8.02 2.28
CA LYS A 320 5.83 -9.29 2.90
C LYS A 320 6.43 -10.54 2.25
N ARG A 321 6.84 -10.46 0.98
CA ARG A 321 7.51 -11.56 0.27
C ARG A 321 9.00 -11.68 0.61
N THR A 322 9.57 -10.66 1.25
CA THR A 322 10.98 -10.68 1.63
C THR A 322 11.17 -11.61 2.82
N ARG A 323 12.06 -12.60 2.66
CA ARG A 323 12.37 -13.58 3.72
C ARG A 323 12.97 -12.87 4.93
N GLY A 324 12.58 -13.28 6.13
CA GLY A 324 13.11 -12.74 7.38
C GLY A 324 12.38 -11.51 7.89
N VAL A 325 11.44 -10.93 7.13
CA VAL A 325 10.60 -9.83 7.64
C VAL A 325 9.74 -10.34 8.78
N ILE A 326 9.97 -9.80 9.98
CA ILE A 326 9.21 -10.09 11.21
C ILE A 326 8.26 -8.95 11.60
N ARG A 327 8.44 -7.78 10.99
CA ARG A 327 7.67 -6.57 11.28
C ARG A 327 7.55 -5.69 10.07
N LEU A 328 6.34 -5.16 9.86
CA LEU A 328 6.02 -4.14 8.87
C LEU A 328 5.67 -2.82 9.57
N GLN A 329 6.46 -1.78 9.37
CA GLN A 329 6.32 -0.47 9.97
C GLN A 329 5.82 0.58 8.97
N PHE A 330 5.01 1.53 9.43
CA PHE A 330 4.67 2.74 8.70
C PHE A 330 5.48 3.91 9.26
N GLY A 331 6.29 4.54 8.41
CA GLY A 331 7.50 5.23 8.83
C GLY A 331 8.72 4.32 8.71
N SER A 332 9.88 4.82 9.13
CA SER A 332 11.17 4.15 8.95
C SER A 332 12.03 4.22 10.20
N THR A 333 12.78 3.15 10.50
CA THR A 333 13.82 3.15 11.54
C THR A 333 15.02 3.96 11.09
N PHE A 334 15.74 3.47 10.07
CA PHE A 334 16.85 4.12 9.37
C PHE A 334 16.94 3.63 7.90
N PRO A 335 17.25 4.52 6.93
CA PRO A 335 17.28 5.96 7.06
C PRO A 335 15.91 6.50 7.47
N ARG A 336 15.89 7.44 8.41
CA ARG A 336 14.67 7.96 9.04
C ARG A 336 14.22 9.23 8.35
N LEU A 337 13.35 9.07 7.36
CA LEU A 337 12.65 10.24 6.80
C LEU A 337 11.64 10.75 7.81
N LEU A 338 10.70 9.89 8.20
CA LEU A 338 9.72 10.19 9.24
C LEU A 338 9.66 8.99 10.19
N TYR A 339 9.53 9.26 11.49
CA TYR A 339 9.40 8.18 12.48
C TYR A 339 8.12 7.37 12.23
N GLY A 340 7.05 8.09 11.88
CA GLY A 340 5.74 7.59 11.50
C GLY A 340 4.92 8.73 10.90
N PRO A 341 3.60 8.60 10.79
CA PRO A 341 2.74 9.69 10.30
C PRO A 341 2.81 10.91 11.22
N PRO A 342 3.22 12.09 10.72
CA PRO A 342 3.29 13.31 11.53
C PRO A 342 1.89 13.80 11.92
N LEU A 343 1.72 14.27 13.17
CA LEU A 343 0.43 14.78 13.66
C LEU A 343 0.03 16.11 13.00
N ASP A 344 1.01 16.90 12.59
CA ASP A 344 0.78 18.25 12.06
C ASP A 344 0.55 18.25 10.54
N ILE A 345 0.64 17.08 9.89
CA ILE A 345 0.37 16.91 8.46
C ILE A 345 -0.95 16.14 8.31
N GLN A 346 -1.95 16.77 7.69
CA GLN A 346 -3.23 16.11 7.43
C GLN A 346 -3.08 15.00 6.40
N PHE A 347 -3.52 13.80 6.76
CA PHE A 347 -3.65 12.67 5.85
C PHE A 347 -4.92 11.87 6.14
N ASN A 348 -5.27 10.96 5.23
CA ASN A 348 -6.47 10.14 5.38
C ASN A 348 -6.18 8.92 6.29
N GLU A 349 -6.24 9.11 7.61
CA GLU A 349 -6.05 8.04 8.60
C GLU A 349 -6.97 6.83 8.33
N GLU A 350 -8.23 7.10 8.02
CA GLU A 350 -9.24 6.09 7.71
C GLU A 350 -8.83 5.18 6.54
N TRP A 351 -8.20 5.75 5.52
CA TRP A 351 -7.68 5.01 4.39
C TRP A 351 -6.59 4.01 4.80
N PHE A 352 -5.69 4.38 5.72
CA PHE A 352 -4.68 3.46 6.26
C PHE A 352 -5.32 2.42 7.19
N ARG A 353 -6.31 2.81 7.99
CA ARG A 353 -7.03 1.91 8.89
C ARG A 353 -7.76 0.79 8.18
N ARG A 354 -8.40 1.08 7.03
CA ARG A 354 -9.01 0.05 6.15
C ARG A 354 -7.98 -0.94 5.58
N ARG A 355 -6.69 -0.57 5.60
CA ARG A 355 -5.55 -1.42 5.23
C ARG A 355 -4.84 -1.99 6.45
N SER A 356 -5.59 -2.11 7.55
CA SER A 356 -5.22 -2.71 8.83
C SER A 356 -4.11 -1.98 9.60
N TRP A 357 -3.73 -0.75 9.23
CA TRP A 357 -2.84 0.06 10.06
C TRP A 357 -3.62 0.61 11.24
N GLN A 358 -3.21 0.30 12.47
CA GLN A 358 -3.86 0.83 13.67
C GLN A 358 -3.11 2.08 14.11
N LEU A 359 -3.80 3.21 14.23
CA LEU A 359 -3.17 4.49 14.60
C LEU A 359 -3.87 5.18 15.79
N ASN A 360 -4.97 4.62 16.29
CA ASN A 360 -5.88 5.32 17.20
C ASN A 360 -5.93 4.70 18.61
N LYS A 361 -4.98 3.85 18.97
CA LYS A 361 -5.00 3.17 20.28
C LYS A 361 -4.03 3.73 21.31
N GLU A 362 -3.14 4.63 20.91
CA GLU A 362 -2.17 5.30 21.81
C GLU A 362 -1.27 4.33 22.59
N ILE A 363 -1.11 3.11 22.10
CA ILE A 363 -0.20 2.09 22.61
C ILE A 363 0.92 1.83 21.60
N PRO A 364 2.09 1.31 22.03
CA PRO A 364 3.22 1.07 21.14
C PRO A 364 2.83 0.32 19.88
N GLY A 365 3.15 0.91 18.72
CA GLY A 365 2.92 0.35 17.39
C GLY A 365 1.49 0.47 16.88
N GLN A 366 0.57 1.02 17.67
CA GLN A 366 -0.81 1.25 17.28
C GLN A 366 -1.24 2.71 17.50
N GLY A 367 -0.28 3.63 17.47
CA GLY A 367 -0.50 5.06 17.51
C GLY A 367 -0.04 5.77 18.78
N GLN A 368 0.95 5.23 19.51
CA GLN A 368 1.60 5.97 20.58
C GLN A 368 2.26 7.22 19.99
N ILE A 369 2.19 8.34 20.72
CA ILE A 369 2.83 9.57 20.29
C ILE A 369 4.34 9.48 20.54
N VAL A 370 5.11 9.79 19.51
CA VAL A 370 6.57 9.88 19.55
C VAL A 370 6.99 11.29 19.17
N TYR A 371 7.98 11.81 19.88
CA TYR A 371 8.43 13.20 19.78
C TYR A 371 9.85 13.25 19.24
N ASP A 372 10.09 14.21 18.36
CA ASP A 372 11.43 14.74 18.14
C ASP A 372 11.53 16.06 18.89
N LEU A 373 12.65 16.31 19.54
CA LEU A 373 12.88 17.45 20.42
C LEU A 373 14.09 18.26 19.97
N ILE A 374 14.11 19.53 20.38
CA ILE A 374 15.25 20.42 20.20
C ILE A 374 15.62 21.07 21.54
N LEU A 375 16.91 21.18 21.82
CA LEU A 375 17.45 21.84 22.99
C LEU A 375 18.37 22.98 22.53
N ASP A 376 18.11 24.18 23.02
CA ASP A 376 19.14 25.23 23.06
C ASP A 376 20.08 24.91 24.22
N LEU A 377 21.37 24.71 23.93
CA LEU A 377 22.32 24.28 24.95
C LEU A 377 22.53 25.36 26.04
N ALA A 378 22.20 26.62 25.76
CA ALA A 378 22.18 27.68 26.78
C ALA A 378 21.01 27.54 27.77
N LYS A 379 19.95 26.83 27.39
CA LYS A 379 18.79 26.51 28.24
C LYS A 379 18.94 25.19 28.99
N TRP A 380 20.05 24.47 28.81
CA TRP A 380 20.29 23.18 29.46
C TRP A 380 20.30 23.34 30.98
N LYS A 381 19.26 22.83 31.63
CA LYS A 381 19.13 22.86 33.09
C LYS A 381 19.76 21.61 33.67
N ASN A 382 21.08 21.65 33.81
CA ASN A 382 21.79 20.61 34.56
C ASN A 382 21.37 20.70 36.03
N LEU A 383 20.61 19.72 36.51
CA LEU A 383 20.34 19.53 37.92
C LEU A 383 21.60 18.96 38.56
N SER A 384 22.38 19.85 39.17
CA SER A 384 23.67 19.57 39.76
C SER A 384 23.65 18.41 40.76
N GLY A 385 24.52 17.44 40.50
CA GLY A 385 24.88 16.35 41.40
C GLY A 385 25.13 15.05 40.64
N SER A 386 26.05 15.04 39.66
CA SER A 386 26.39 13.78 38.99
C SER A 386 26.95 12.82 40.06
N PRO A 387 26.30 11.68 40.34
CA PRO A 387 26.88 10.70 41.23
C PRO A 387 28.23 10.25 40.66
N SER A 388 29.15 9.80 41.53
CA SER A 388 30.47 9.29 41.13
C SER A 388 30.38 8.08 40.19
N SER A 389 29.22 7.41 40.17
CA SER A 389 28.87 6.26 39.33
C SER A 389 27.44 6.44 38.82
N PRO A 390 27.14 6.11 37.55
CA PRO A 390 28.09 5.71 36.50
C PRO A 390 29.00 6.84 36.02
N ALA A 391 30.17 6.50 35.49
CA ALA A 391 31.07 7.43 34.83
C ALA A 391 30.65 7.62 33.36
N PHE A 392 30.42 8.87 32.94
CA PHE A 392 30.03 9.21 31.57
C PHE A 392 31.24 9.67 30.75
N ARG A 393 31.46 9.09 29.57
CA ARG A 393 32.58 9.44 28.70
C ARG A 393 32.34 9.05 27.24
N ILE A 394 33.20 9.54 26.36
CA ILE A 394 33.30 9.09 24.98
C ILE A 394 33.75 7.61 24.96
N CYS A 395 33.15 6.84 24.07
CA CYS A 395 33.47 5.44 23.82
C CYS A 395 34.90 5.29 23.29
N THR A 396 35.55 4.20 23.65
CA THR A 396 36.83 3.78 23.05
C THR A 396 36.62 2.50 22.26
N GLN A 397 37.59 2.16 21.40
CA GLN A 397 37.53 0.91 20.63
C GLN A 397 37.39 -0.33 21.54
N ALA A 398 37.94 -0.29 22.76
CA ALA A 398 37.85 -1.40 23.72
C ALA A 398 36.43 -1.57 24.29
N ASP A 399 35.62 -0.51 24.31
CA ASP A 399 34.25 -0.55 24.84
C ASP A 399 33.24 -1.09 23.81
N MET A 400 33.57 -1.02 22.51
CA MET A 400 32.62 -1.29 21.41
C MET A 400 31.92 -2.65 21.50
N MET A 401 32.66 -3.69 21.87
CA MET A 401 32.06 -5.04 22.04
C MET A 401 30.96 -5.03 23.10
N LYS A 402 31.20 -4.36 24.24
CA LYS A 402 30.22 -4.24 25.33
C LYS A 402 29.02 -3.37 24.93
N VAL A 403 29.26 -2.29 24.17
CA VAL A 403 28.20 -1.42 23.64
C VAL A 403 27.26 -2.22 22.74
N ILE A 404 27.82 -2.98 21.80
CA ILE A 404 27.03 -3.76 20.83
C ILE A 404 26.21 -4.85 21.53
N GLU A 405 26.82 -5.59 22.46
CA GLU A 405 26.12 -6.62 23.26
C GLU A 405 24.96 -6.02 24.06
N MET A 406 25.19 -4.88 24.72
CA MET A 406 24.14 -4.22 25.50
C MET A 406 23.01 -3.67 24.62
N VAL A 407 23.34 -3.09 23.46
CA VAL A 407 22.34 -2.60 22.50
C VAL A 407 21.53 -3.75 21.94
N GLU A 408 22.14 -4.86 21.54
CA GLU A 408 21.46 -6.05 21.04
C GLU A 408 20.41 -6.53 22.05
N ILE A 409 20.82 -6.78 23.30
CA ILE A 409 19.94 -7.31 24.36
C ILE A 409 18.83 -6.32 24.73
N THR A 410 19.17 -5.04 24.87
CA THR A 410 18.24 -4.04 25.39
C THR A 410 17.24 -3.60 24.33
N SER A 411 17.69 -3.43 23.08
CA SER A 411 16.81 -3.01 21.98
C SER A 411 15.76 -4.07 21.65
N GLU A 412 16.12 -5.36 21.69
CA GLU A 412 15.16 -6.45 21.52
C GLU A 412 14.08 -6.42 22.62
N LYS A 413 14.50 -6.32 23.89
CA LYS A 413 13.58 -6.26 25.05
C LYS A 413 12.66 -5.04 25.04
N GLN A 414 13.14 -3.89 24.58
CA GLN A 414 12.38 -2.65 24.54
C GLN A 414 11.62 -2.45 23.21
N GLY A 415 11.73 -3.39 22.26
CA GLY A 415 11.13 -3.27 20.93
C GLY A 415 11.68 -2.11 20.09
N LYS A 416 12.85 -1.58 20.46
CA LYS A 416 13.55 -0.44 19.82
C LYS A 416 14.49 -0.93 18.72
N MET A 417 13.91 -1.61 17.75
CA MET A 417 14.64 -2.33 16.73
C MET A 417 15.32 -1.41 15.69
N GLY A 418 16.42 -1.89 15.10
CA GLY A 418 17.23 -1.14 14.12
C GLY A 418 18.33 -0.26 14.73
N TRP A 419 18.46 -0.21 16.06
CA TRP A 419 19.58 0.45 16.74
C TRP A 419 20.89 -0.30 16.58
N PHE A 420 20.83 -1.64 16.61
CA PHE A 420 21.99 -2.51 16.43
C PHE A 420 22.79 -2.12 15.16
N ASP A 421 22.12 -2.00 14.02
CA ASP A 421 22.75 -1.62 12.75
C ASP A 421 23.47 -0.26 12.82
N GLN A 422 22.92 0.72 13.56
CA GLN A 422 23.54 2.03 13.69
C GLN A 422 24.83 1.98 14.51
N TYR A 423 24.82 1.25 15.63
CA TYR A 423 26.03 1.08 16.44
C TYR A 423 27.07 0.21 15.72
N ASN A 424 26.63 -0.86 15.06
CA ASN A 424 27.49 -1.80 14.34
C ASN A 424 28.20 -1.12 13.16
N ALA A 425 27.53 -0.21 12.46
CA ALA A 425 28.12 0.56 11.37
C ALA A 425 29.28 1.48 11.80
N LEU A 426 29.38 1.81 13.10
CA LEU A 426 30.48 2.59 13.66
C LEU A 426 31.66 1.73 14.14
N MET A 427 31.48 0.41 14.17
CA MET A 427 32.52 -0.53 14.59
C MET A 427 33.72 -0.46 13.64
N ASN A 428 34.92 -0.38 14.22
CA ASN A 428 36.21 -0.31 13.49
C ASN A 428 36.41 0.95 12.63
N GLY A 429 35.49 1.93 12.72
CA GLY A 429 35.62 3.23 12.08
C GLY A 429 36.24 4.29 13.00
N PRO A 430 36.66 5.45 12.45
CA PRO A 430 37.18 6.56 13.26
C PRO A 430 36.10 7.25 14.12
N ASN A 431 34.83 6.87 13.92
CA ASN A 431 33.66 7.54 14.49
C ASN A 431 33.17 6.90 15.80
N VAL A 432 33.98 6.06 16.46
CA VAL A 432 33.69 5.62 17.83
C VAL A 432 33.57 6.82 18.79
N LYS A 433 34.22 7.94 18.45
CA LYS A 433 34.08 9.24 19.14
C LYS A 433 32.65 9.80 19.18
N ASP A 434 31.79 9.34 18.28
CA ASP A 434 30.39 9.76 18.20
C ASP A 434 29.54 9.06 19.27
N ILE A 435 30.07 8.03 19.93
CA ILE A 435 29.36 7.23 20.92
C ILE A 435 29.69 7.73 22.32
N ILE A 436 28.65 8.05 23.11
CA ILE A 436 28.77 8.40 24.52
C ILE A 436 28.26 7.22 25.34
N ILE A 437 29.01 6.82 26.37
CA ILE A 437 28.68 5.68 27.24
C ILE A 437 28.64 6.09 28.71
N ALA A 438 27.82 5.37 29.47
CA ALA A 438 27.83 5.35 30.93
C ALA A 438 28.39 4.02 31.41
N VAL A 439 29.42 4.06 32.26
CA VAL A 439 30.12 2.88 32.77
C VAL A 439 29.93 2.78 34.27
N GLU A 440 29.41 1.67 34.74
CA GLU A 440 29.23 1.33 36.15
C GLU A 440 29.92 0.00 36.44
N ASN A 441 30.79 -0.04 37.44
CA ASN A 441 31.54 -1.26 37.83
C ASN A 441 32.30 -1.93 36.65
N GLY A 442 32.70 -1.15 35.65
CA GLY A 442 33.42 -1.64 34.47
C GLY A 442 32.52 -2.11 33.31
N ASP A 443 31.20 -2.10 33.47
CA ASP A 443 30.23 -2.49 32.44
C ASP A 443 29.47 -1.29 31.88
N VAL A 444 29.09 -1.39 30.61
CA VAL A 444 28.34 -0.33 29.90
C VAL A 444 26.87 -0.47 30.27
N VAL A 445 26.33 0.52 30.98
CA VAL A 445 24.95 0.52 31.48
C VAL A 445 24.02 1.49 30.73
N ALA A 446 24.60 2.44 30.00
CA ALA A 446 23.88 3.28 29.05
C ALA A 446 24.78 3.72 27.89
N THR A 447 24.18 4.02 26.74
CA THR A 447 24.89 4.49 25.54
C THR A 447 23.99 5.37 24.68
N ALA A 448 24.58 6.34 23.97
CA ALA A 448 23.90 7.19 23.00
C ALA A 448 24.82 7.49 21.81
N LEU A 449 24.22 7.75 20.65
CA LEU A 449 24.91 8.22 19.47
C LEU A 449 24.76 9.73 19.36
N THR A 450 25.88 10.45 19.21
CA THR A 450 25.94 11.88 18.89
C THR A 450 26.40 12.05 17.45
N TYR A 451 25.95 13.09 16.75
CA TYR A 451 26.40 13.36 15.39
C TYR A 451 26.31 14.86 15.06
N THR A 452 27.08 15.28 14.07
CA THR A 452 27.02 16.60 13.46
C THR A 452 26.76 16.46 11.96
N GLY A 453 26.47 17.57 11.27
CA GLY A 453 26.07 17.52 9.86
C GLY A 453 27.17 17.08 8.89
N GLU A 454 28.44 17.21 9.27
CA GLU A 454 29.57 16.73 8.50
C GLU A 454 30.42 15.74 9.31
N GLY A 455 30.93 14.69 8.65
CA GLY A 455 31.91 13.78 9.24
C GLY A 455 31.34 12.58 10.01
N SER A 456 30.02 12.53 10.29
CA SER A 456 29.37 11.37 10.90
C SER A 456 28.48 10.61 9.91
N PRO A 457 28.59 9.27 9.78
CA PRO A 457 27.72 8.47 8.91
C PRO A 457 26.26 8.47 9.40
N ILE A 458 26.01 8.78 10.67
CA ILE A 458 24.67 8.88 11.27
C ILE A 458 23.85 9.99 10.59
N SER A 459 24.49 11.12 10.27
CA SER A 459 23.85 12.26 9.58
C SER A 459 23.24 11.87 8.23
N SER A 460 23.80 10.86 7.56
CA SER A 460 23.25 10.34 6.31
C SER A 460 21.93 9.60 6.52
N ASN A 461 21.74 8.99 7.69
CA ASN A 461 20.53 8.24 8.05
C ASN A 461 19.48 9.10 8.75
N LEU A 462 19.87 10.23 9.34
CA LEU A 462 18.97 11.13 10.06
C LEU A 462 19.35 12.59 9.75
N PRO A 463 18.67 13.24 8.78
CA PRO A 463 19.13 14.50 8.20
C PRO A 463 18.78 15.72 9.07
N TRP A 464 17.90 15.55 10.05
CA TRP A 464 17.14 16.67 10.62
C TRP A 464 17.98 17.67 11.39
N ALA A 465 19.03 17.25 12.11
CA ALA A 465 19.95 18.18 12.77
C ALA A 465 20.52 19.20 11.76
N SER A 466 21.16 18.72 10.69
CA SER A 466 21.72 19.58 9.63
C SER A 466 20.67 20.41 8.90
N ARG A 467 19.43 19.89 8.76
CA ARG A 467 18.34 20.63 8.12
C ARG A 467 17.77 21.75 9.01
N ILE A 468 17.91 21.64 10.33
CA ILE A 468 17.51 22.70 11.28
C ILE A 468 18.54 23.82 11.32
N GLY A 469 19.84 23.50 11.20
CA GLY A 469 20.91 24.49 11.07
C GLY A 469 22.31 23.89 11.26
N ASP A 470 23.32 24.61 10.78
CA ASP A 470 24.72 24.18 10.85
C ASP A 470 25.28 24.17 12.29
N ASP A 471 24.60 24.84 13.22
CA ASP A 471 24.93 24.89 14.65
C ASP A 471 24.19 23.83 15.49
N VAL A 472 23.52 22.87 14.84
CA VAL A 472 22.71 21.84 15.48
C VAL A 472 23.39 20.48 15.37
N GLY A 473 23.76 19.92 16.53
CA GLY A 473 24.15 18.51 16.65
C GLY A 473 22.93 17.62 16.88
N GLY A 474 23.06 16.33 16.65
CA GLY A 474 22.01 15.36 16.91
C GLY A 474 22.42 14.31 17.95
N VAL A 475 21.41 13.77 18.64
CA VAL A 475 21.51 12.63 19.54
C VAL A 475 20.43 11.62 19.15
N THR A 476 20.82 10.35 18.97
CA THR A 476 19.92 9.27 18.59
C THR A 476 20.27 7.97 19.32
N CYS A 477 19.40 6.96 19.18
CA CYS A 477 19.62 5.60 19.68
C CYS A 477 20.05 5.52 21.16
N ILE A 478 19.43 6.33 22.03
CA ILE A 478 19.68 6.29 23.48
C ILE A 478 19.22 4.95 24.05
N CYS A 479 20.17 4.14 24.48
CA CYS A 479 19.96 2.80 25.02
C CYS A 479 20.39 2.77 26.49
N ILE A 480 19.44 2.47 27.37
CA ILE A 480 19.65 2.46 28.82
C ILE A 480 19.19 1.09 29.35
N SER A 481 20.05 0.45 30.14
CA SER A 481 19.71 -0.81 30.80
C SER A 481 18.46 -0.66 31.68
N PRO A 482 17.50 -1.61 31.66
CA PRO A 482 16.22 -1.47 32.38
C PRO A 482 16.34 -1.29 33.90
N SER A 483 17.47 -1.64 34.49
CA SER A 483 17.74 -1.52 35.94
C SER A 483 18.15 -0.11 36.36
N GLN A 484 18.38 0.80 35.41
CA GLN A 484 18.90 2.13 35.67
C GLN A 484 17.77 3.16 35.82
N ASP A 485 18.03 4.22 36.59
CA ASP A 485 17.05 5.27 36.88
C ASP A 485 17.11 6.44 35.87
N GLN A 486 16.30 7.47 36.13
CA GLN A 486 16.28 8.68 35.30
C GLN A 486 17.56 9.54 35.43
N ASP A 487 18.36 9.36 36.48
CA ASP A 487 19.57 10.14 36.68
C ASP A 487 20.69 9.68 35.73
N VAL A 488 20.70 8.39 35.35
CA VAL A 488 21.57 7.88 34.28
C VAL A 488 21.24 8.54 32.93
N LEU A 489 19.96 8.71 32.60
CA LEU A 489 19.56 9.44 31.38
C LEU A 489 20.06 10.89 31.42
N LYS A 490 19.87 11.60 32.54
CA LYS A 490 20.31 12.99 32.70
C LYS A 490 21.83 13.12 32.54
N GLY A 491 22.60 12.25 33.19
CA GLY A 491 24.06 12.25 33.09
C GLY A 491 24.57 11.90 31.69
N LEU A 492 23.90 10.96 31.01
CA LEU A 492 24.22 10.62 29.62
C LEU A 492 23.95 11.78 28.68
N LEU A 493 22.80 12.46 28.84
CA LEU A 493 22.46 13.66 28.07
C LEU A 493 23.42 14.81 28.35
N ASP A 494 23.85 15.00 29.59
CA ASP A 494 24.85 16.02 29.95
C ASP A 494 26.19 15.76 29.26
N ALA A 495 26.63 14.50 29.19
CA ALA A 495 27.82 14.12 28.43
C ALA A 495 27.66 14.33 26.92
N CYS A 496 26.46 14.07 26.36
CA CYS A 496 26.16 14.38 24.96
C CYS A 496 26.20 15.89 24.69
N VAL A 497 25.59 16.70 25.56
CA VAL A 497 25.61 18.17 25.47
C VAL A 497 27.05 18.69 25.47
N LYS A 498 27.88 18.24 26.42
CA LYS A 498 29.30 18.62 26.50
C LYS A 498 30.08 18.22 25.24
N ASN A 499 29.83 17.01 24.71
CA ASN A 499 30.48 16.54 23.49
C ASN A 499 30.11 17.43 22.28
N LEU A 500 28.83 17.74 22.12
CA LEU A 500 28.35 18.60 21.02
C LEU A 500 28.84 20.05 21.16
N GLN A 501 28.88 20.60 22.39
CA GLN A 501 29.48 21.92 22.67
C GLN A 501 30.96 21.96 22.30
N ALA A 502 31.72 20.92 22.63
CA ALA A 502 33.15 20.83 22.27
C ALA A 502 33.36 20.78 20.75
N GLN A 503 32.37 20.31 19.99
CA GLN A 503 32.34 20.32 18.52
C GLN A 503 31.77 21.62 17.94
N GLY A 504 31.48 22.63 18.77
CA GLY A 504 31.01 23.94 18.34
C GLY A 504 29.50 24.05 18.12
N MET A 505 28.72 23.03 18.46
CA MET A 505 27.27 23.07 18.33
C MET A 505 26.65 23.91 19.45
N ARG A 506 25.55 24.61 19.12
CA ARG A 506 24.79 25.47 20.05
C ARG A 506 23.43 24.90 20.39
N ARG A 507 22.92 24.00 19.55
CA ARG A 507 21.65 23.33 19.73
C ARG A 507 21.80 21.83 19.55
N MET A 508 20.88 21.07 20.11
CA MET A 508 20.86 19.62 20.05
C MET A 508 19.48 19.12 19.63
N PHE A 509 19.44 18.29 18.59
CA PHE A 509 18.26 17.58 18.12
C PHE A 509 18.23 16.17 18.73
N LEU A 510 17.08 15.76 19.26
CA LEU A 510 16.88 14.43 19.85
C LEU A 510 15.66 13.77 19.21
N ASP A 511 15.85 12.65 18.52
CA ASP A 511 14.79 11.96 17.79
C ASP A 511 14.13 10.81 18.54
N GLY A 512 12.87 10.52 18.21
CA GLY A 512 12.22 9.25 18.54
C GLY A 512 11.88 9.01 20.01
N VAL A 513 11.62 10.08 20.78
CA VAL A 513 11.28 10.04 22.20
C VAL A 513 9.84 9.58 22.40
N SER A 514 9.62 8.42 23.00
CA SER A 514 8.27 7.87 23.27
C SER A 514 7.86 7.90 24.74
N SER A 515 8.76 8.29 25.64
CA SER A 515 8.57 8.26 27.10
C SER A 515 9.46 9.30 27.77
N GLY A 516 9.09 9.73 28.99
CA GLY A 516 9.90 10.69 29.76
C GLY A 516 9.89 12.11 29.19
N LEU A 517 8.85 12.48 28.45
CA LEU A 517 8.73 13.80 27.82
C LEU A 517 8.78 14.93 28.86
N ASP A 518 8.01 14.83 29.94
CA ASP A 518 7.94 15.87 30.97
C ASP A 518 9.33 16.14 31.57
N THR A 519 10.08 15.08 31.89
CA THR A 519 11.47 15.19 32.35
C THR A 519 12.36 15.91 31.35
N LEU A 520 12.21 15.65 30.05
CA LEU A 520 13.01 16.31 29.01
C LEU A 520 12.62 17.79 28.85
N ILE A 521 11.32 18.12 28.91
CA ILE A 521 10.86 19.52 28.91
C ILE A 521 11.43 20.27 30.13
N ASP A 522 11.44 19.65 31.30
CA ASP A 522 12.02 20.23 32.52
C ASP A 522 13.52 20.51 32.39
N LEU A 523 14.24 19.70 31.61
CA LEU A 523 15.67 19.89 31.29
C LEU A 523 15.92 20.98 30.24
N GLY A 524 14.87 21.55 29.66
CA GLY A 524 14.94 22.66 28.70
C GLY A 524 14.72 22.27 27.24
N PHE A 525 14.35 21.02 26.95
CA PHE A 525 13.96 20.63 25.59
C PHE A 525 12.62 21.27 25.20
N GLU A 526 12.49 21.53 23.90
CA GLU A 526 11.28 22.01 23.26
C GLU A 526 10.85 20.99 22.20
N GLN A 527 9.54 20.87 21.96
CA GLN A 527 9.03 19.93 20.96
C GLN A 527 9.34 20.43 19.54
N TRP A 528 9.97 19.58 18.72
CA TRP A 528 10.24 19.86 17.31
C TRP A 528 9.28 19.15 16.37
N ALA A 529 8.92 17.90 16.61
CA ALA A 529 7.90 17.20 15.82
C ALA A 529 7.20 16.12 16.63
N ARG A 530 6.02 15.70 16.15
CA ARG A 530 5.22 14.64 16.76
C ARG A 530 4.74 13.68 15.69
N TYR A 531 4.80 12.39 16.00
CA TYR A 531 4.37 11.31 15.12
C TYR A 531 3.51 10.32 15.88
N ARG A 532 2.73 9.54 15.14
CA ARG A 532 2.16 8.28 15.64
C ARG A 532 3.09 7.14 15.27
N ASP A 533 3.47 6.31 16.23
CA ASP A 533 4.16 5.07 15.92
C ASP A 533 3.19 4.00 15.39
N VAL A 534 3.60 3.26 14.37
CA VAL A 534 2.70 2.31 13.71
C VAL A 534 3.49 1.14 13.14
N TRP A 535 3.25 -0.07 13.62
CA TRP A 535 3.80 -1.30 13.04
C TRP A 535 2.88 -2.50 13.26
N LYS A 536 3.19 -3.59 12.55
CA LYS A 536 2.54 -4.90 12.67
C LYS A 536 3.63 -5.95 12.70
N ASP A 537 3.63 -6.79 13.72
CA ASP A 537 4.45 -8.00 13.72
C ASP A 537 3.80 -9.01 12.77
N THR A 538 4.63 -9.75 12.02
CA THR A 538 4.21 -10.63 10.92
C THR A 538 4.25 -12.10 11.25
#